data_AF-A0A1V9FXC1-F1
#
_entry.id   AF-A0A1V9FXC1-F1
#
_cell.length_a   1.000
_cell.length_b   1.000
_cell.length_c   1.000
_cell.angle_alpha   90.00
_cell.angle_beta   90.00
_cell.angle_gamma   90.00
#
_symmetry.space_group_name_H-M   'P 1'
#
loop_
_entity.id
_entity.type
_entity.pdbx_description
1 polymer ?
#
loop_
_entity_poly.entity_id
_entity_poly.type
_entity_poly.pdbx_seq_one_letter_code
_entity_poly.pdbx_strand_id
1 'polypeptide(L)'
;MKKYLFSLGFILILFSCKDDKKTLQAGEIVTSADFVAFYPEVNLPFSVADTTLLKKQNDSMLLELNTFSQFIPDSIWRKDFGKASPKVYALGRAVEKEKENYLFTALVAGSKRAAYLACFSKDNKFLQAMTLVRTGFDNYSSAYGMLDKKFQITTYRDTKKTGGDLIYKRNVYFYDRNGDNFTLIVTEPNEDIIQDVFNPIDTLAANNKFSGDYVQNDRNFVSVRDGKNASEIIFFVHFEKNGGKCNGELKGNARFISPTVAQFVKSDNPCSVEFTFSGSKVTMKEKGGCGSYRDIQCFFSGSYFKKKASTSKGKEKVK
;
A
#
# COMPACT_ATOMS: atom_id res chain seq x y z
N MET A 1 -79.69 7.44 -14.25
CA MET A 1 -78.24 7.73 -14.36
C MET A 1 -77.57 7.67 -12.98
N LYS A 2 -77.17 6.49 -12.46
CA LYS A 2 -76.30 6.40 -11.25
C LYS A 2 -75.89 4.98 -10.79
N LYS A 3 -76.09 3.92 -11.58
CA LYS A 3 -75.73 2.54 -11.15
C LYS A 3 -74.70 1.80 -12.01
N TYR A 4 -74.28 2.37 -13.14
CA TYR A 4 -73.23 1.76 -13.99
C TYR A 4 -71.89 2.50 -13.95
N LEU A 5 -71.79 3.60 -13.19
CA LEU A 5 -70.55 4.39 -13.09
C LEU A 5 -69.55 3.84 -12.07
N PHE A 6 -69.89 2.77 -11.35
CA PHE A 6 -69.01 2.16 -10.35
C PHE A 6 -68.33 0.87 -10.82
N SER A 7 -68.68 0.37 -12.01
CA SER A 7 -68.11 -0.88 -12.53
C SER A 7 -66.96 -0.68 -13.53
N LEU A 8 -66.68 0.57 -13.95
CA LEU A 8 -65.60 0.88 -14.89
C LEU A 8 -64.30 1.36 -14.21
N GLY A 9 -64.33 1.60 -12.89
CA GLY A 9 -63.17 2.05 -12.12
C GLY A 9 -62.31 0.92 -11.51
N PHE A 10 -62.77 -0.33 -11.57
CA PHE A 10 -62.10 -1.47 -10.93
C PHE A 10 -61.30 -2.36 -11.89
N ILE A 11 -61.43 -2.15 -13.20
CA ILE A 11 -60.73 -2.94 -14.24
C ILE A 11 -59.37 -2.32 -14.64
N LEU A 12 -59.08 -1.09 -14.22
CA LEU A 12 -57.83 -0.39 -14.58
C LEU A 12 -56.66 -0.60 -13.59
N ILE A 13 -56.81 -1.44 -12.56
CA ILE A 13 -55.75 -1.69 -11.56
C ILE A 13 -54.96 -2.98 -11.85
N LEU A 14 -55.28 -3.72 -12.91
CA LEU A 14 -54.59 -4.99 -13.23
C LEU A 14 -53.38 -4.88 -14.18
N PHE A 15 -52.98 -3.67 -14.58
CA PHE A 15 -51.68 -3.44 -15.22
C PHE A 15 -50.65 -2.89 -14.22
N SER A 16 -50.47 -3.60 -13.11
CA SER A 16 -49.16 -3.57 -12.46
C SER A 16 -48.29 -4.56 -13.22
N CYS A 17 -47.56 -4.08 -14.23
CA CYS A 17 -46.36 -4.78 -14.70
C CYS A 17 -45.40 -4.83 -13.51
N LYS A 18 -45.52 -5.89 -12.72
CA LYS A 18 -44.37 -6.41 -11.99
C LYS A 18 -43.40 -6.88 -13.05
N ASP A 19 -42.40 -6.06 -13.35
CA ASP A 19 -41.13 -6.57 -13.83
C ASP A 19 -40.49 -7.38 -12.69
N ASP A 20 -41.09 -8.54 -12.37
CA ASP A 20 -40.48 -9.56 -11.56
C ASP A 20 -39.31 -10.09 -12.41
N LYS A 21 -38.15 -9.43 -12.32
CA LYS A 21 -36.89 -9.97 -12.82
C LYS A 21 -36.76 -11.36 -12.21
N LYS A 22 -37.03 -12.41 -13.01
CA LYS A 22 -36.91 -13.80 -12.60
C LYS A 22 -35.56 -13.96 -11.91
N THR A 23 -35.58 -14.31 -10.62
CA THR A 23 -34.34 -14.54 -9.87
C THR A 23 -33.67 -15.76 -10.47
N LEU A 24 -32.53 -15.55 -11.11
CA LEU A 24 -31.77 -16.61 -11.75
C LEU A 24 -31.25 -17.57 -10.68
N GLN A 25 -31.49 -18.86 -10.84
CA GLN A 25 -30.97 -19.86 -9.90
C GLN A 25 -29.55 -20.28 -10.30
N ALA A 26 -28.74 -20.71 -9.33
CA ALA A 26 -27.35 -21.10 -9.57
C ALA A 26 -27.20 -22.20 -10.66
N GLY A 27 -28.16 -23.13 -10.75
CA GLY A 27 -28.16 -24.19 -11.75
C GLY A 27 -28.61 -23.76 -13.17
N GLU A 28 -29.08 -22.53 -13.33
CA GLU A 28 -29.50 -21.97 -14.63
C GLU A 28 -28.36 -21.19 -15.33
N ILE A 29 -27.18 -21.07 -14.70
CA ILE A 29 -26.06 -20.29 -15.22
C ILE A 29 -25.36 -21.07 -16.34
N VAL A 30 -25.48 -20.58 -17.58
CA VAL A 30 -24.82 -21.17 -18.76
C VAL A 30 -23.94 -20.15 -19.49
N THR A 31 -24.36 -18.89 -19.53
CA THR A 31 -23.63 -17.81 -20.21
C THR A 31 -22.95 -16.86 -19.22
N SER A 32 -22.01 -16.06 -19.72
CA SER A 32 -21.38 -15.03 -18.88
C SER A 32 -22.35 -13.91 -18.47
N ALA A 33 -23.38 -13.67 -19.29
CA ALA A 33 -24.47 -12.76 -18.94
C ALA A 33 -25.29 -13.30 -17.76
N ASP A 34 -25.61 -14.60 -17.75
CA ASP A 34 -26.29 -15.26 -16.63
C ASP A 34 -25.42 -15.20 -15.37
N PHE A 35 -24.12 -15.48 -15.50
CA PHE A 35 -23.18 -15.42 -14.39
C PHE A 35 -23.12 -14.02 -13.76
N VAL A 36 -23.00 -12.97 -14.57
CA VAL A 36 -23.00 -11.58 -14.09
C VAL A 36 -24.38 -11.18 -13.54
N ALA A 37 -25.48 -11.68 -14.10
CA ALA A 37 -26.86 -11.39 -13.65
C ALA A 37 -27.26 -12.12 -12.37
N PHE A 38 -26.62 -13.23 -12.03
CA PHE A 38 -26.84 -13.96 -10.79
C PHE A 38 -26.49 -13.14 -9.54
N TYR A 39 -25.50 -12.25 -9.63
CA TYR A 39 -25.06 -11.44 -8.50
C TYR A 39 -26.07 -10.33 -8.21
N PRO A 40 -26.52 -10.19 -6.94
CA PRO A 40 -27.48 -9.14 -6.58
C PRO A 40 -26.83 -7.76 -6.70
N GLU A 41 -27.55 -6.78 -7.26
CA GLU A 41 -27.03 -5.41 -7.37
C GLU A 41 -26.85 -4.77 -5.99
N VAL A 42 -25.72 -4.07 -5.80
CA VAL A 42 -25.40 -3.36 -4.56
C VAL A 42 -25.21 -1.86 -4.80
N ASN A 43 -25.59 -1.06 -3.81
CA ASN A 43 -25.34 0.37 -3.80
C ASN A 43 -23.90 0.66 -3.35
N LEU A 44 -23.26 1.66 -3.98
CA LEU A 44 -21.93 2.13 -3.60
C LEU A 44 -21.99 3.28 -2.57
N PRO A 45 -21.06 3.33 -1.60
CA PRO A 45 -19.94 2.40 -1.40
C PRO A 45 -20.39 1.04 -0.85
N PHE A 46 -19.74 -0.02 -1.31
CA PHE A 46 -19.97 -1.37 -0.80
C PHE A 46 -18.68 -1.92 -0.21
N SER A 47 -18.75 -2.46 1.01
CA SER A 47 -17.59 -2.96 1.74
C SER A 47 -17.80 -4.36 2.27
N VAL A 48 -16.72 -5.13 2.30
CA VAL A 48 -16.64 -6.47 2.88
C VAL A 48 -15.56 -6.43 3.95
N ALA A 49 -15.96 -6.63 5.21
CA ALA A 49 -15.05 -6.75 6.34
C ALA A 49 -14.77 -8.23 6.64
N ASP A 50 -13.63 -8.50 7.27
CA ASP A 50 -13.28 -9.81 7.81
C ASP A 50 -14.38 -10.40 8.73
N THR A 51 -14.95 -9.59 9.62
CA THR A 51 -16.06 -9.97 10.51
C THR A 51 -17.32 -10.33 9.72
N THR A 52 -17.59 -9.67 8.59
CA THR A 52 -18.71 -10.01 7.70
C THR A 52 -18.49 -11.38 7.04
N LEU A 53 -17.25 -11.73 6.70
CA LEU A 53 -16.91 -13.06 6.16
C LEU A 53 -17.09 -14.19 7.19
N LEU A 54 -17.00 -13.88 8.48
CA LEU A 54 -17.24 -14.86 9.55
C LEU A 54 -18.73 -15.21 9.72
N LYS A 55 -19.64 -14.33 9.28
CA LYS A 55 -21.08 -14.57 9.35
C LYS A 55 -21.50 -15.68 8.37
N LYS A 56 -22.53 -16.43 8.73
CA LYS A 56 -23.14 -17.42 7.82
C LYS A 56 -23.68 -16.68 6.59
N GLN A 57 -23.22 -17.10 5.40
CA GLN A 57 -23.67 -16.54 4.13
C GLN A 57 -25.01 -17.15 3.72
N ASN A 58 -25.77 -16.43 2.89
CA ASN A 58 -27.06 -16.91 2.40
C ASN A 58 -26.85 -18.08 1.42
N ASP A 59 -27.47 -19.22 1.71
CA ASP A 59 -27.35 -20.43 0.89
C ASP A 59 -27.94 -20.24 -0.52
N SER A 60 -28.88 -19.30 -0.72
CA SER A 60 -29.38 -18.92 -2.06
C SER A 60 -28.34 -18.24 -2.95
N MET A 61 -27.24 -17.74 -2.37
CA MET A 61 -26.13 -17.11 -3.10
C MET A 61 -24.98 -18.07 -3.38
N LEU A 62 -25.14 -19.37 -3.05
CA LEU A 62 -24.13 -20.40 -3.25
C LEU A 62 -24.00 -20.75 -4.74
N LEU A 63 -22.76 -20.74 -5.23
CA LEU A 63 -22.38 -21.20 -6.56
C LEU A 63 -21.56 -22.48 -6.46
N GLU A 64 -21.76 -23.39 -7.41
CA GLU A 64 -20.83 -24.50 -7.60
C GLU A 64 -19.47 -23.98 -8.03
N LEU A 65 -18.40 -24.53 -7.46
CA LEU A 65 -17.03 -24.12 -7.77
C LEU A 65 -16.69 -24.32 -9.25
N ASN A 66 -17.25 -25.36 -9.87
CA ASN A 66 -17.08 -25.63 -11.30
C ASN A 66 -17.70 -24.52 -12.15
N THR A 67 -18.95 -24.13 -11.86
CA THR A 67 -19.63 -23.01 -12.52
C THR A 67 -18.84 -21.72 -12.35
N PHE A 68 -18.39 -21.40 -11.14
CA PHE A 68 -17.55 -20.23 -10.88
C PHE A 68 -16.25 -20.24 -11.71
N SER A 69 -15.59 -21.39 -11.79
CA SER A 69 -14.31 -21.55 -12.50
C SER A 69 -14.43 -21.52 -14.02
N GLN A 70 -15.65 -21.62 -14.58
CA GLN A 70 -15.89 -21.39 -16.02
C GLN A 70 -15.74 -19.90 -16.40
N PHE A 71 -16.01 -18.99 -15.46
CA PHE A 71 -16.05 -17.55 -15.72
C PHE A 71 -14.90 -16.78 -15.09
N ILE A 72 -14.29 -17.32 -14.03
CA ILE A 72 -13.16 -16.70 -13.33
C ILE A 72 -12.01 -17.71 -13.26
N PRO A 73 -10.82 -17.38 -13.80
CA PRO A 73 -9.66 -18.26 -13.78
C PRO A 73 -9.31 -18.79 -12.39
N ASP A 74 -9.03 -20.09 -12.29
CA ASP A 74 -8.78 -20.74 -11.01
C ASP A 74 -7.50 -20.27 -10.31
N SER A 75 -6.52 -19.77 -11.07
CA SER A 75 -5.27 -19.19 -10.58
C SER A 75 -5.50 -18.03 -9.59
N ILE A 76 -6.63 -17.32 -9.71
CA ILE A 76 -7.00 -16.18 -8.87
C ILE A 76 -7.22 -16.61 -7.42
N TRP A 77 -7.88 -17.73 -7.19
CA TRP A 77 -8.25 -18.20 -5.86
C TRP A 77 -7.38 -19.34 -5.35
N ARG A 78 -6.80 -20.16 -6.25
CA ARG A 78 -5.86 -21.22 -5.85
C ARG A 78 -4.62 -20.70 -5.14
N LYS A 79 -4.21 -19.46 -5.38
CA LYS A 79 -3.10 -18.83 -4.64
C LYS A 79 -3.37 -18.75 -3.13
N ASP A 80 -4.63 -18.61 -2.72
CA ASP A 80 -5.03 -18.52 -1.33
C ASP A 80 -5.44 -19.91 -0.79
N PHE A 81 -6.19 -20.69 -1.56
CA PHE A 81 -6.79 -21.96 -1.10
C PHE A 81 -6.03 -23.23 -1.49
N GLY A 82 -5.01 -23.14 -2.35
CA GLY A 82 -4.26 -24.28 -2.85
C GLY A 82 -5.16 -25.30 -3.54
N LYS A 83 -5.11 -26.55 -3.08
CA LYS A 83 -5.92 -27.67 -3.61
C LYS A 83 -7.30 -27.80 -2.94
N ALA A 84 -7.64 -26.94 -1.98
CA ALA A 84 -8.94 -27.01 -1.32
C ALA A 84 -10.07 -26.63 -2.29
N SER A 85 -11.27 -27.17 -2.06
CA SER A 85 -12.49 -26.84 -2.80
C SER A 85 -13.37 -25.90 -1.97
N PRO A 86 -13.18 -24.57 -2.06
CA PRO A 86 -13.97 -23.63 -1.28
C PRO A 86 -15.43 -23.57 -1.76
N LYS A 87 -16.34 -23.29 -0.84
CA LYS A 87 -17.70 -22.85 -1.17
C LYS A 87 -17.65 -21.42 -1.71
N VAL A 88 -18.40 -21.15 -2.77
CA VAL A 88 -18.42 -19.85 -3.48
C VAL A 88 -19.74 -19.15 -3.23
N TYR A 89 -19.71 -17.90 -2.77
CA TYR A 89 -20.90 -17.10 -2.48
C TYR A 89 -20.88 -15.78 -3.25
N ALA A 90 -21.93 -15.51 -4.01
CA ALA A 90 -22.14 -14.23 -4.69
C ALA A 90 -22.59 -13.16 -3.69
N LEU A 91 -21.70 -12.23 -3.34
CA LEU A 91 -22.01 -11.18 -2.35
C LEU A 91 -22.73 -9.99 -2.97
N GLY A 92 -22.42 -9.67 -4.23
CA GLY A 92 -23.11 -8.61 -4.95
C GLY A 92 -22.38 -8.11 -6.19
N ARG A 93 -23.05 -7.26 -6.96
CA ARG A 93 -22.59 -6.65 -8.20
C ARG A 93 -22.74 -5.14 -8.14
N ALA A 94 -21.68 -4.40 -8.41
CA ALA A 94 -21.76 -2.97 -8.71
C ALA A 94 -21.61 -2.74 -10.21
N VAL A 95 -22.39 -1.82 -10.78
CA VAL A 95 -22.43 -1.53 -12.21
C VAL A 95 -21.91 -0.11 -12.45
N GLU A 96 -20.81 0.03 -13.20
CA GLU A 96 -20.42 1.31 -13.77
C GLU A 96 -21.12 1.43 -15.13
N LYS A 97 -22.11 2.34 -15.22
CA LYS A 97 -22.96 2.46 -16.42
C LYS A 97 -22.10 2.59 -17.69
N GLU A 98 -22.47 1.81 -18.70
CA GLU A 98 -21.80 1.74 -20.01
C GLU A 98 -20.33 1.27 -19.99
N LYS A 99 -19.84 0.80 -18.84
CA LYS A 99 -18.45 0.42 -18.62
C LYS A 99 -18.37 -0.98 -18.00
N GLU A 100 -17.86 -1.15 -16.78
CA GLU A 100 -17.61 -2.46 -16.18
C GLU A 100 -18.64 -2.87 -15.12
N ASN A 101 -18.74 -4.18 -14.93
CA ASN A 101 -19.40 -4.80 -13.79
C ASN A 101 -18.35 -5.29 -12.79
N TYR A 102 -18.59 -5.04 -11.50
CA TYR A 102 -17.71 -5.43 -10.41
C TYR A 102 -18.42 -6.45 -9.51
N LEU A 103 -17.94 -7.69 -9.52
CA LEU A 103 -18.53 -8.81 -8.79
C LEU A 103 -17.77 -9.10 -7.50
N PHE A 104 -18.46 -9.00 -6.37
CA PHE A 104 -17.95 -9.36 -5.05
C PHE A 104 -18.25 -10.82 -4.76
N THR A 105 -17.22 -11.63 -4.57
CA THR A 105 -17.38 -13.08 -4.32
C THR A 105 -16.65 -13.48 -3.05
N ALA A 106 -17.33 -14.21 -2.15
CA ALA A 106 -16.69 -14.85 -1.00
C ALA A 106 -16.38 -16.32 -1.27
N LEU A 107 -15.16 -16.75 -0.96
CA LEU A 107 -14.75 -18.15 -0.94
C LEU A 107 -14.48 -18.58 0.49
N VAL A 108 -14.97 -19.78 0.86
CA VAL A 108 -14.88 -20.31 2.23
C VAL A 108 -14.40 -21.77 2.22
N ALA A 109 -13.30 -22.05 2.93
CA ALA A 109 -12.79 -23.40 3.15
C ALA A 109 -12.29 -23.57 4.59
N GLY A 110 -13.01 -24.34 5.41
CA GLY A 110 -12.69 -24.47 6.83
C GLY A 110 -12.72 -23.12 7.55
N SER A 111 -11.62 -22.76 8.21
CA SER A 111 -11.47 -21.46 8.88
C SER A 111 -11.09 -20.31 7.93
N LYS A 112 -10.61 -20.63 6.73
CA LYS A 112 -10.11 -19.68 5.73
C LYS A 112 -11.25 -19.09 4.90
N ARG A 113 -11.30 -17.77 4.81
CA ARG A 113 -12.31 -17.04 4.04
C ARG A 113 -11.66 -15.87 3.30
N ALA A 114 -12.00 -15.67 2.04
CA ALA A 114 -11.51 -14.54 1.25
C ALA A 114 -12.63 -13.94 0.41
N ALA A 115 -12.67 -12.62 0.31
CA ALA A 115 -13.48 -11.89 -0.65
C ALA A 115 -12.62 -11.46 -1.83
N TYR A 116 -13.14 -11.64 -3.03
CA TYR A 116 -12.54 -11.19 -4.29
C TYR A 116 -13.43 -10.16 -4.95
N LEU A 117 -12.81 -9.26 -5.70
CA LEU A 117 -13.46 -8.37 -6.65
C LEU A 117 -13.04 -8.80 -8.06
N ALA A 118 -13.99 -9.20 -8.88
CA ALA A 118 -13.77 -9.48 -10.30
C ALA A 118 -14.40 -8.37 -11.15
N CYS A 119 -13.65 -7.89 -12.13
CA CYS A 119 -14.05 -6.90 -13.13
C CYS A 119 -14.46 -7.63 -14.42
N PHE A 120 -15.64 -7.29 -14.93
CA PHE A 120 -16.18 -7.78 -16.18
C PHE A 120 -16.50 -6.60 -17.10
N SER A 121 -16.27 -6.75 -18.39
CA SER A 121 -16.63 -5.72 -19.37
C SER A 121 -18.15 -5.51 -19.43
N LYS A 122 -18.59 -4.46 -20.15
CA LYS A 122 -20.01 -4.25 -20.49
C LYS A 122 -20.66 -5.44 -21.19
N ASP A 123 -19.86 -6.23 -21.91
CA ASP A 123 -20.28 -7.42 -22.64
C ASP A 123 -20.13 -8.70 -21.80
N ASN A 124 -19.99 -8.54 -20.47
CA ASN A 124 -19.84 -9.64 -19.51
C ASN A 124 -18.62 -10.53 -19.79
N LYS A 125 -17.53 -9.99 -20.34
CA LYS A 125 -16.26 -10.73 -20.48
C LYS A 125 -15.41 -10.52 -19.23
N PHE A 126 -14.84 -11.59 -18.70
CA PHE A 126 -13.89 -11.49 -17.59
C PHE A 126 -12.67 -10.66 -18.01
N LEU A 127 -12.28 -9.70 -17.16
CA LEU A 127 -11.13 -8.84 -17.40
C LEU A 127 -10.02 -9.11 -16.38
N GLN A 128 -10.32 -8.90 -15.09
CA GLN A 128 -9.34 -9.01 -14.01
C GLN A 128 -10.00 -9.33 -12.68
N ALA A 129 -9.26 -9.94 -11.74
CA ALA A 129 -9.72 -10.06 -10.36
C ALA A 129 -8.61 -9.82 -9.34
N MET A 130 -8.99 -9.35 -8.15
CA MET A 130 -8.08 -9.20 -7.03
C MET A 130 -8.71 -9.67 -5.72
N THR A 131 -7.86 -10.04 -4.76
CA THR A 131 -8.28 -10.32 -3.39
C THR A 131 -8.55 -8.98 -2.69
N LEU A 132 -9.76 -8.80 -2.14
CA LEU A 132 -10.15 -7.59 -1.41
C LEU A 132 -9.80 -7.69 0.08
N VAL A 133 -10.20 -8.77 0.72
CA VAL A 133 -9.99 -9.04 2.14
C VAL A 133 -9.95 -10.53 2.38
N ARG A 134 -9.17 -10.97 3.37
CA ARG A 134 -9.08 -12.38 3.76
C ARG A 134 -8.92 -12.52 5.26
N THR A 135 -9.46 -13.59 5.82
CA THR A 135 -9.38 -13.92 7.25
C THR A 135 -9.12 -15.42 7.44
N GLY A 136 -8.38 -15.77 8.50
CA GLY A 136 -7.87 -17.13 8.74
C GLY A 136 -6.59 -17.47 7.97
N PHE A 137 -5.90 -16.48 7.41
CA PHE A 137 -4.64 -16.63 6.67
C PHE A 137 -3.45 -15.96 7.37
N ASP A 138 -3.67 -14.73 7.85
CA ASP A 138 -2.66 -13.86 8.42
C ASP A 138 -3.13 -13.38 9.81
N ASN A 139 -2.19 -12.89 10.63
CA ASN A 139 -2.47 -12.35 11.97
C ASN A 139 -2.78 -10.84 11.91
N TYR A 140 -3.90 -10.48 11.29
CA TYR A 140 -4.45 -9.12 11.34
C TYR A 140 -5.49 -8.99 12.46
N SER A 141 -5.61 -7.80 13.04
CA SER A 141 -6.62 -7.47 14.04
C SER A 141 -7.96 -7.09 13.40
N SER A 142 -7.93 -6.38 12.29
CA SER A 142 -9.08 -6.04 11.47
C SER A 142 -8.67 -5.89 10.01
N ALA A 143 -9.56 -6.21 9.08
CA ALA A 143 -9.36 -5.96 7.66
C ALA A 143 -10.68 -5.73 6.92
N TYR A 144 -10.64 -4.90 5.88
CA TYR A 144 -11.78 -4.72 4.97
C TYR A 144 -11.32 -4.40 3.54
N GLY A 145 -12.20 -4.71 2.58
CA GLY A 145 -12.10 -4.24 1.21
C GLY A 145 -13.36 -3.47 0.83
N MET A 146 -13.24 -2.47 -0.05
CA MET A 146 -14.36 -1.60 -0.43
C MET A 146 -14.23 -1.16 -1.89
N LEU A 147 -15.37 -0.98 -2.55
CA LEU A 147 -15.50 -0.19 -3.78
C LEU A 147 -16.31 1.06 -3.46
N ASP A 148 -15.78 2.23 -3.79
CA ASP A 148 -16.45 3.51 -3.54
C ASP A 148 -17.30 3.99 -4.73
N LYS A 149 -17.99 5.12 -4.57
CA LYS A 149 -18.84 5.72 -5.63
C LYS A 149 -18.06 6.21 -6.85
N LYS A 150 -16.74 6.34 -6.76
CA LYS A 150 -15.83 6.69 -7.85
C LYS A 150 -15.17 5.45 -8.45
N PHE A 151 -15.62 4.26 -8.07
CA PHE A 151 -15.05 2.97 -8.47
C PHE A 151 -13.58 2.80 -8.08
N GLN A 152 -13.16 3.46 -7.00
CA GLN A 152 -11.88 3.21 -6.37
C GLN A 152 -11.98 2.05 -5.40
N ILE A 153 -10.99 1.17 -5.45
CA ILE A 153 -10.92 -0.06 -4.67
C ILE A 153 -10.00 0.19 -3.50
N THR A 154 -10.52 0.10 -2.29
CA THR A 154 -9.70 0.19 -1.06
C THR A 154 -9.50 -1.20 -0.49
N THR A 155 -8.26 -1.51 -0.11
CA THR A 155 -7.94 -2.63 0.79
C THR A 155 -7.31 -2.06 2.05
N TYR A 156 -7.77 -2.50 3.21
CA TYR A 156 -7.30 -2.07 4.52
C TYR A 156 -7.03 -3.27 5.40
N ARG A 157 -5.96 -3.19 6.17
CA ARG A 157 -5.63 -4.14 7.24
C ARG A 157 -4.96 -3.41 8.38
N ASP A 158 -5.24 -3.84 9.60
CA ASP A 158 -4.51 -3.42 10.80
C ASP A 158 -4.04 -4.60 11.65
N THR A 159 -3.02 -4.36 12.48
CA THR A 159 -2.51 -5.30 13.49
C THR A 159 -2.20 -4.52 14.76
N LYS A 160 -2.67 -5.02 15.91
CA LYS A 160 -2.25 -4.52 17.22
C LYS A 160 -0.88 -5.11 17.59
N LYS A 161 0.09 -4.24 17.88
CA LYS A 161 1.39 -4.62 18.44
C LYS A 161 1.30 -4.93 19.93
N THR A 162 2.26 -5.70 20.41
CA THR A 162 2.54 -5.89 21.85
C THR A 162 2.93 -4.53 22.44
N GLY A 163 1.96 -3.85 23.07
CA GLY A 163 2.12 -2.47 23.53
C GLY A 163 0.89 -1.58 23.28
N GLY A 164 -0.05 -2.03 22.44
CA GLY A 164 -1.30 -1.32 22.16
C GLY A 164 -1.27 -0.45 20.89
N ASP A 165 -0.08 -0.25 20.30
CA ASP A 165 0.05 0.46 19.02
C ASP A 165 -0.66 -0.30 17.88
N LEU A 166 -1.35 0.45 17.03
CA LEU A 166 -2.02 -0.06 15.83
C LEU A 166 -1.12 0.20 14.62
N ILE A 167 -0.78 -0.85 13.89
CA ILE A 167 -0.19 -0.75 12.54
C ILE A 167 -1.31 -0.90 11.55
N TYR A 168 -1.43 -0.04 10.55
CA TYR A 168 -2.33 -0.21 9.42
C TYR A 168 -1.64 -0.02 8.09
N LYS A 169 -2.21 -0.66 7.06
CA LYS A 169 -1.89 -0.43 5.66
C LYS A 169 -3.19 -0.27 4.88
N ARG A 170 -3.33 0.87 4.20
CA ARG A 170 -4.42 1.17 3.27
C ARG A 170 -3.87 1.27 1.86
N ASN A 171 -4.36 0.46 0.93
CA ASN A 171 -4.04 0.61 -0.49
C ASN A 171 -5.30 1.05 -1.24
N VAL A 172 -5.14 1.96 -2.19
CA VAL A 172 -6.21 2.38 -3.10
C VAL A 172 -5.82 2.05 -4.52
N TYR A 173 -6.70 1.37 -5.24
CA TYR A 173 -6.53 0.96 -6.63
C TYR A 173 -7.65 1.53 -7.50
N PHE A 174 -7.43 1.53 -8.80
CA PHE A 174 -8.48 1.68 -9.81
C PHE A 174 -8.29 0.62 -10.90
N TYR A 175 -9.35 0.35 -11.65
CA TYR A 175 -9.23 -0.45 -12.86
C TYR A 175 -8.72 0.41 -14.01
N ASP A 176 -7.52 0.10 -14.53
CA ASP A 176 -6.96 0.73 -15.72
C ASP A 176 -7.38 -0.06 -16.96
N ARG A 177 -8.22 0.59 -17.78
CA ARG A 177 -8.77 0.03 -19.02
C ARG A 177 -7.74 -0.13 -20.13
N ASN A 178 -6.61 0.57 -20.06
CA ASN A 178 -5.57 0.45 -21.08
C ASN A 178 -4.67 -0.77 -20.83
N GLY A 179 -4.47 -1.11 -19.56
CA GLY A 179 -3.61 -2.22 -19.14
C GLY A 179 -4.35 -3.48 -18.70
N ASP A 180 -5.69 -3.46 -18.70
CA ASP A 180 -6.56 -4.50 -18.15
C ASP A 180 -6.11 -5.01 -16.76
N ASN A 181 -5.74 -4.07 -15.90
CA ASN A 181 -5.19 -4.36 -14.58
C ASN A 181 -5.75 -3.44 -13.49
N PHE A 182 -5.62 -3.87 -12.24
CA PHE A 182 -5.86 -3.01 -11.09
C PHE A 182 -4.57 -2.27 -10.74
N THR A 183 -4.55 -0.97 -11.01
CA THR A 183 -3.37 -0.12 -10.79
C THR A 183 -3.45 0.50 -9.40
N LEU A 184 -2.38 0.33 -8.62
CA LEU A 184 -2.21 0.93 -7.30
C LEU A 184 -1.96 2.43 -7.45
N ILE A 185 -2.85 3.25 -6.87
CA ILE A 185 -2.73 4.71 -6.84
C ILE A 185 -1.86 5.13 -5.66
N VAL A 186 -2.21 4.63 -4.48
CA VAL A 186 -1.59 5.04 -3.22
C VAL A 186 -1.55 3.89 -2.23
N THR A 187 -0.44 3.83 -1.49
CA THR A 187 -0.32 3.05 -0.26
C THR A 187 -0.10 4.02 0.88
N GLU A 188 -0.98 3.98 1.86
CA GLU A 188 -0.88 4.72 3.11
C GLU A 188 -0.65 3.74 4.27
N PRO A 189 0.60 3.61 4.73
CA PRO A 189 0.88 3.03 6.03
C PRO A 189 0.73 4.09 7.13
N ASN A 190 0.48 3.67 8.38
CA ASN A 190 0.65 4.56 9.55
C ASN A 190 1.93 4.32 10.33
N GLU A 191 2.68 3.29 9.96
CA GLU A 191 4.09 3.27 10.26
C GLU A 191 4.76 4.17 9.23
N ASP A 192 5.61 5.08 9.72
CA ASP A 192 6.71 5.57 8.90
C ASP A 192 7.32 4.31 8.28
N ILE A 193 7.22 4.16 6.95
CA ILE A 193 8.02 3.17 6.26
C ILE A 193 9.42 3.47 6.74
N ILE A 194 10.01 2.57 7.53
CA ILE A 194 11.42 2.61 7.84
C ILE A 194 12.08 2.33 6.50
N GLN A 195 12.17 3.34 5.64
CA GLN A 195 13.18 3.36 4.62
C GLN A 195 14.47 3.43 5.41
N ASP A 196 15.20 2.32 5.42
CA ASP A 196 16.60 2.35 5.80
C ASP A 196 17.24 3.48 4.98
N VAL A 197 17.73 4.48 5.69
CA VAL A 197 18.35 5.64 5.06
C VAL A 197 19.58 5.14 4.33
N PHE A 198 19.50 5.11 2.99
CA PHE A 198 20.58 4.61 2.17
C PHE A 198 21.72 5.62 2.10
N ASN A 199 22.93 5.21 2.49
CA ASN A 199 24.13 6.02 2.34
C ASN A 199 24.70 5.86 0.92
N PRO A 200 24.56 6.85 0.01
CA PRO A 200 24.95 6.72 -1.39
C PRO A 200 26.46 6.72 -1.64
N ILE A 201 27.28 6.84 -0.59
CA ILE A 201 28.74 6.81 -0.67
C ILE A 201 29.37 5.72 0.19
N ASP A 202 28.56 4.79 0.70
CA ASP A 202 29.02 3.70 1.57
C ASP A 202 30.13 2.85 0.95
N THR A 203 30.04 2.60 -0.35
CA THR A 203 30.97 1.82 -1.18
C THR A 203 32.26 2.56 -1.57
N LEU A 204 32.34 3.87 -1.38
CA LEU A 204 33.55 4.63 -1.73
C LEU A 204 34.69 4.37 -0.74
N ALA A 205 35.92 4.64 -1.18
CA ALA A 205 37.12 4.45 -0.38
C ALA A 205 37.13 5.33 0.90
N ALA A 206 37.61 4.75 1.99
CA ALA A 206 37.67 5.39 3.31
C ALA A 206 39.04 5.18 3.98
N ASN A 207 40.12 5.42 3.23
CA ASN A 207 41.48 5.13 3.66
C ASN A 207 42.14 6.29 4.41
N ASN A 208 41.65 7.52 4.23
CA ASN A 208 42.22 8.69 4.87
C ASN A 208 41.84 8.81 6.36
N LYS A 209 42.64 9.57 7.12
CA LYS A 209 42.50 9.78 8.57
C LYS A 209 41.06 10.09 9.02
N PHE A 210 40.39 11.00 8.32
CA PHE A 210 39.05 11.47 8.67
C PHE A 210 37.92 10.70 7.98
N SER A 211 38.24 9.79 7.07
CA SER A 211 37.23 8.98 6.38
C SER A 211 36.65 7.91 7.29
N GLY A 212 35.38 7.61 7.10
CA GLY A 212 34.60 6.64 7.86
C GLY A 212 33.17 7.11 8.09
N ASP A 213 32.38 6.24 8.73
CA ASP A 213 31.00 6.53 9.10
C ASP A 213 30.96 7.03 10.54
N TYR A 214 30.41 8.23 10.74
CA TYR A 214 30.20 8.83 12.05
C TYR A 214 28.72 8.79 12.37
N VAL A 215 28.34 8.08 13.44
CA VAL A 215 26.96 7.70 13.71
C VAL A 215 26.55 8.21 15.09
N GLN A 216 25.32 8.71 15.19
CA GLN A 216 24.62 8.90 16.46
C GLN A 216 23.56 7.79 16.64
N ASN A 217 22.84 7.44 15.57
CA ASN A 217 21.98 6.28 15.42
C ASN A 217 21.78 5.97 13.92
N ASP A 218 21.03 4.92 13.58
CA ASP A 218 20.86 4.45 12.20
C ASP A 218 20.22 5.49 11.24
N ARG A 219 19.56 6.53 11.77
CA ARG A 219 18.97 7.65 11.00
C ARG A 219 19.62 9.00 11.28
N ASN A 220 20.78 9.02 11.94
CA ASN A 220 21.50 10.24 12.25
C ASN A 220 22.99 9.96 12.12
N PHE A 221 23.54 10.24 10.94
CA PHE A 221 24.92 9.93 10.62
C PHE A 221 25.53 10.90 9.61
N VAL A 222 26.85 10.92 9.61
CA VAL A 222 27.72 11.62 8.66
C VAL A 222 28.71 10.60 8.13
N SER A 223 28.59 10.27 6.85
CA SER A 223 29.54 9.43 6.14
C SER A 223 30.57 10.32 5.46
N VAL A 224 31.85 10.03 5.69
CA VAL A 224 32.98 10.75 5.11
C VAL A 224 33.83 9.77 4.31
N ARG A 225 34.20 10.15 3.10
CA ARG A 225 34.96 9.34 2.14
C ARG A 225 36.10 10.16 1.54
N ASP A 226 37.05 9.44 0.97
CA ASP A 226 38.24 10.04 0.36
C ASP A 226 37.83 10.95 -0.80
N GLY A 227 38.27 12.21 -0.78
CA GLY A 227 38.06 13.14 -1.89
C GLY A 227 39.07 12.93 -3.02
N LYS A 228 39.02 13.82 -4.02
CA LYS A 228 39.94 13.80 -5.18
C LYS A 228 41.41 13.90 -4.77
N ASN A 229 41.69 14.56 -3.65
CA ASN A 229 43.02 14.72 -3.07
C ASN A 229 42.91 14.88 -1.54
N ALA A 230 44.05 14.95 -0.86
CA ALA A 230 44.10 15.05 0.61
C ALA A 230 43.49 16.33 1.20
N SER A 231 43.23 17.36 0.39
CA SER A 231 42.59 18.61 0.84
C SER A 231 41.07 18.58 0.73
N GLU A 232 40.48 17.48 0.25
CA GLU A 232 39.06 17.37 -0.04
C GLU A 232 38.48 16.07 0.53
N ILE A 233 37.23 16.13 0.99
CA ILE A 233 36.45 14.97 1.41
C ILE A 233 35.13 14.92 0.66
N ILE A 234 34.64 13.71 0.39
CA ILE A 234 33.27 13.49 -0.04
C ILE A 234 32.46 13.17 1.21
N PHE A 235 31.31 13.82 1.38
CA PHE A 235 30.46 13.58 2.53
C PHE A 235 29.02 13.33 2.15
N PHE A 236 28.31 12.60 3.01
CA PHE A 236 26.88 12.45 3.02
C PHE A 236 26.39 12.56 4.46
N VAL A 237 25.38 13.39 4.70
CA VAL A 237 24.76 13.60 6.00
C VAL A 237 23.30 13.24 5.87
N HIS A 238 22.79 12.50 6.84
CA HIS A 238 21.36 12.37 7.07
C HIS A 238 21.08 12.54 8.57
N PHE A 239 20.05 13.32 8.90
CA PHE A 239 19.58 13.46 10.27
C PHE A 239 18.06 13.55 10.33
N GLU A 240 17.50 13.07 11.44
CA GLU A 240 16.10 13.22 11.82
C GLU A 240 16.01 13.74 13.27
N LYS A 241 15.35 14.87 13.45
CA LYS A 241 15.04 15.51 14.74
C LYS A 241 13.53 15.54 14.94
N ASN A 242 13.10 15.67 16.21
CA ASN A 242 11.68 15.80 16.59
C ASN A 242 10.77 14.67 16.08
N GLY A 243 11.27 13.42 16.05
CA GLY A 243 10.51 12.26 15.59
C GLY A 243 10.17 12.33 14.10
N GLY A 244 11.15 12.62 13.25
CA GLY A 244 10.99 12.68 11.78
C GLY A 244 10.39 13.98 11.24
N LYS A 245 9.79 14.83 12.09
CA LYS A 245 9.22 16.14 11.68
C LYS A 245 10.26 17.13 11.14
N CYS A 246 11.53 16.88 11.39
CA CYS A 246 12.64 17.73 11.03
C CYS A 246 13.79 16.86 10.50
N ASN A 247 13.81 16.60 9.20
CA ASN A 247 14.82 15.78 8.55
C ASN A 247 15.59 16.56 7.48
N GLY A 248 16.80 16.08 7.17
CA GLY A 248 17.65 16.73 6.18
C GLY A 248 18.74 15.82 5.66
N GLU A 249 18.97 15.91 4.35
CA GLU A 249 20.06 15.23 3.66
C GLU A 249 20.96 16.25 2.96
N LEU A 250 22.28 16.02 3.05
CA LEU A 250 23.24 16.83 2.31
C LEU A 250 24.41 15.96 1.86
N LYS A 251 24.67 15.99 0.56
CA LYS A 251 25.82 15.35 -0.09
C LYS A 251 26.66 16.42 -0.77
N GLY A 252 27.98 16.25 -0.74
CA GLY A 252 28.87 17.11 -1.51
C GLY A 252 30.33 16.87 -1.22
N ASN A 253 31.13 17.82 -1.66
CA ASN A 253 32.57 17.80 -1.50
C ASN A 253 32.97 18.97 -0.61
N ALA A 254 33.57 18.68 0.55
CA ALA A 254 34.05 19.71 1.48
C ALA A 254 35.57 19.83 1.39
N ARG A 255 36.09 21.06 1.47
CA ARG A 255 37.52 21.33 1.42
C ARG A 255 38.06 21.66 2.81
N PHE A 256 39.22 21.11 3.17
CA PHE A 256 39.89 21.48 4.41
C PHE A 256 40.36 22.95 4.34
N ILE A 257 39.84 23.77 5.26
CA ILE A 257 40.27 25.15 5.50
C ILE A 257 41.27 25.22 6.68
N SER A 258 41.37 24.14 7.46
CA SER A 258 42.40 23.92 8.47
C SER A 258 42.64 22.41 8.62
N PRO A 259 43.67 21.97 9.37
CA PRO A 259 43.98 20.54 9.53
C PRO A 259 42.85 19.65 10.07
N THR A 260 41.83 20.24 10.69
CA THR A 260 40.71 19.51 11.31
C THR A 260 39.35 20.07 10.91
N VAL A 261 39.28 21.10 10.07
CA VAL A 261 38.02 21.74 9.66
C VAL A 261 37.87 21.68 8.15
N ALA A 262 36.85 20.96 7.69
CA ALA A 262 36.43 20.95 6.30
C ALA A 262 35.16 21.80 6.13
N GLN A 263 35.08 22.56 5.05
CA GLN A 263 33.95 23.44 4.75
C GLN A 263 33.36 23.08 3.39
N PHE A 264 32.04 22.96 3.36
CA PHE A 264 31.23 22.88 2.15
C PHE A 264 30.56 24.22 1.91
N VAL A 265 30.67 24.74 0.69
CA VAL A 265 29.98 25.94 0.23
C VAL A 265 29.20 25.56 -1.02
N LYS A 266 27.89 25.81 -1.02
CA LYS A 266 27.06 25.59 -2.21
C LYS A 266 27.17 26.81 -3.12
N SER A 267 27.47 26.59 -4.40
CA SER A 267 27.46 27.64 -5.42
C SER A 267 26.13 28.40 -5.36
N ASP A 268 26.18 29.73 -5.37
CA ASP A 268 25.04 30.66 -5.40
C ASP A 268 24.27 30.86 -4.07
N ASN A 269 24.81 30.47 -2.91
CA ASN A 269 24.18 30.75 -1.61
C ASN A 269 25.22 31.07 -0.50
N PRO A 270 25.00 32.06 0.39
CA PRO A 270 25.91 32.37 1.50
C PRO A 270 25.98 31.28 2.60
N CYS A 271 25.19 30.22 2.48
CA CYS A 271 25.19 29.09 3.40
C CYS A 271 26.42 28.19 3.24
N SER A 272 27.15 27.98 4.34
CA SER A 272 28.24 27.01 4.40
C SER A 272 28.06 26.03 5.56
N VAL A 273 28.53 24.81 5.38
CA VAL A 273 28.51 23.75 6.38
C VAL A 273 29.93 23.38 6.75
N GLU A 274 30.27 23.49 8.03
CA GLU A 274 31.57 23.13 8.56
C GLU A 274 31.52 21.79 9.28
N PHE A 275 32.53 20.97 9.01
CA PHE A 275 32.81 19.70 9.67
C PHE A 275 34.10 19.86 10.47
N THR A 276 34.00 19.85 11.80
CA THR A 276 35.15 19.88 12.71
C THR A 276 35.43 18.48 13.24
N PHE A 277 36.61 17.97 12.93
CA PHE A 277 37.06 16.64 13.34
C PHE A 277 37.91 16.72 14.61
N SER A 278 37.53 15.94 15.63
CA SER A 278 38.27 15.83 16.89
C SER A 278 38.32 14.38 17.33
N GLY A 279 39.49 13.74 17.20
CA GLY A 279 39.67 12.32 17.46
C GLY A 279 38.70 11.46 16.63
N SER A 280 37.82 10.73 17.30
CA SER A 280 36.78 9.89 16.70
C SER A 280 35.42 10.60 16.57
N LYS A 281 35.35 11.93 16.63
CA LYS A 281 34.11 12.70 16.57
C LYS A 281 34.16 13.69 15.40
N VAL A 282 33.05 13.81 14.67
CA VAL A 282 32.80 14.92 13.75
C VAL A 282 31.67 15.78 14.30
N THR A 283 31.90 17.08 14.33
CA THR A 283 30.87 18.07 14.67
C THR A 283 30.50 18.82 13.40
N MET A 284 29.23 18.77 13.03
CA MET A 284 28.70 19.51 11.90
C MET A 284 28.02 20.79 12.40
N LYS A 285 28.26 21.91 11.73
CA LYS A 285 27.61 23.20 12.04
C LYS A 285 27.39 24.04 10.79
N GLU A 286 26.21 24.62 10.65
CA GLU A 286 25.94 25.65 9.66
C GLU A 286 26.52 27.01 10.05
N LYS A 287 27.00 27.72 9.04
CA LYS A 287 27.46 29.11 9.11
C LYS A 287 26.69 29.94 8.09
N GLY A 288 26.35 31.18 8.46
CA GLY A 288 25.66 32.11 7.56
C GLY A 288 24.12 32.06 7.56
N GLY A 289 23.49 31.50 8.61
CA GLY A 289 22.03 31.62 8.79
C GLY A 289 21.17 30.88 7.77
N CYS A 290 21.62 29.70 7.32
CA CYS A 290 20.96 28.87 6.30
C CYS A 290 19.46 28.60 6.55
N GLY A 291 19.04 28.54 7.82
CA GLY A 291 17.64 28.34 8.21
C GLY A 291 16.74 29.57 8.04
N SER A 292 17.29 30.78 8.00
CA SER A 292 16.51 32.03 7.94
C SER A 292 15.93 32.33 6.55
N TYR A 293 16.43 31.68 5.50
CA TYR A 293 15.97 31.87 4.12
C TYR A 293 14.90 30.87 3.67
N ARG A 294 14.49 29.92 4.52
CA ARG A 294 13.65 28.78 4.09
C ARG A 294 12.43 28.49 4.98
N ASP A 295 12.11 29.29 5.99
CA ASP A 295 11.07 28.98 6.99
C ASP A 295 11.25 27.57 7.63
N ILE A 296 12.49 27.09 7.75
CA ILE A 296 12.79 25.75 8.29
C ILE A 296 13.43 25.89 9.67
N GLN A 297 12.82 25.26 10.68
CA GLN A 297 13.35 25.14 12.05
C GLN A 297 14.50 24.11 12.17
N CYS A 298 15.06 23.62 11.07
CA CYS A 298 15.96 22.46 11.00
C CYS A 298 17.37 22.85 10.56
N PHE A 299 18.24 23.05 11.54
CA PHE A 299 19.64 23.39 11.29
C PHE A 299 20.52 22.14 11.17
N PHE A 300 21.44 22.14 10.19
CA PHE A 300 22.51 21.13 10.04
C PHE A 300 23.56 21.30 11.13
N SER A 301 23.19 20.86 12.33
CA SER A 301 24.02 20.89 13.53
C SER A 301 23.93 19.56 14.27
N GLY A 302 25.08 19.03 14.68
CA GLY A 302 25.15 17.75 15.39
C GLY A 302 26.57 17.30 15.70
N SER A 303 26.69 16.28 16.54
CA SER A 303 27.96 15.62 16.88
C SER A 303 27.80 14.12 16.69
N TYR A 304 28.70 13.51 15.93
CA TYR A 304 28.61 12.12 15.52
C TYR A 304 29.93 11.40 15.80
N PHE A 305 29.86 10.14 16.23
CA PHE A 305 31.03 9.37 16.63
C PHE A 305 31.39 8.32 15.59
N LYS A 306 32.67 8.18 15.28
CA LYS A 306 33.20 7.24 14.31
C LYS A 306 32.85 5.82 14.73
N LYS A 307 32.15 5.10 13.85
CA LYS A 307 31.81 3.68 14.03
C LYS A 307 33.11 2.88 14.09
N LYS A 308 33.24 2.02 15.10
CA LYS A 308 34.39 1.10 15.19
C LYS A 308 34.33 0.13 14.02
N ALA A 309 35.46 -0.13 13.36
CA ALA A 309 35.52 -1.15 12.32
C ALA A 309 35.14 -2.51 12.93
N SER A 310 34.12 -3.17 12.36
CA SER A 310 33.79 -4.54 12.74
C SER A 310 34.89 -5.47 12.23
N THR A 311 35.60 -6.12 13.14
CA THR A 311 36.47 -7.25 12.80
C THR A 311 35.62 -8.30 12.08
N SER A 312 36.02 -8.66 10.85
CA SER A 312 35.30 -9.63 10.02
C SER A 312 35.07 -10.93 10.78
N LYS A 313 33.79 -11.32 10.93
CA LYS A 313 33.47 -12.69 11.35
C LYS A 313 33.98 -13.64 10.27
N GLY A 314 34.80 -14.59 10.69
CA GLY A 314 35.46 -15.56 9.81
C GLY A 314 34.47 -16.33 8.95
N LYS A 315 34.90 -16.63 7.72
CA LYS A 315 34.23 -17.54 6.79
C LYS A 315 33.95 -18.87 7.48
N GLU A 316 32.70 -19.15 7.79
CA GLU A 316 32.25 -20.48 8.16
C GLU A 316 32.34 -21.36 6.90
N LYS A 317 33.25 -22.33 6.93
CA LYS A 317 33.38 -23.34 5.88
C LYS A 317 32.17 -24.26 5.97
N VAL A 318 31.33 -24.23 4.94
CA VAL A 318 30.33 -25.28 4.69
C VAL A 318 31.11 -26.57 4.41
N LYS A 319 30.85 -27.59 5.22
CA LYS A 319 31.32 -28.97 5.03
C LYS A 319 30.14 -29.82 4.59
#